data_AF-A0A8S3ZFQ7-F1
#
_entry.id   AF-A0A8S3ZFQ7-F1
#
_cell.length_a   1.000
_cell.length_b   1.000
_cell.length_c   1.000
_cell.angle_alpha   90.00
_cell.angle_beta   90.00
_cell.angle_gamma   90.00
#
_symmetry.space_group_name_H-M   'P 1'
#
loop_
_entity.id
_entity.type
_entity.pdbx_description
1 polymer ?
#
loop_
_entity_poly.entity_id
_entity_poly.type
_entity_poly.pdbx_seq_one_letter_code
_entity_poly.pdbx_strand_id
1 'polypeptide(L)'
;ARFWNTPVITAGATAIDFYLYKNTTYSTLTRVGPANLQGCMEFIEAILAHHQWRRFKALYNSVGQDDNLFAFSHLLTEYLHYHMSYVYPKISMDIYKLDSRLSDDIGDVLKKEVSTGFS
;
A
#
# COMPACT_ATOMS: atom_id res chain seq x y z
N ALA A 1 -18.94 7.94 17.54
CA ALA A 1 -19.96 7.28 16.69
C ALA A 1 -20.56 6.04 17.37
N ARG A 2 -19.77 5.02 17.74
CA ARG A 2 -20.26 3.79 18.38
C ARG A 2 -21.13 4.01 19.62
N PHE A 3 -20.77 4.97 20.48
CA PHE A 3 -21.53 5.30 21.71
C PHE A 3 -23.00 5.66 21.43
N TRP A 4 -23.28 6.29 20.29
CA TRP A 4 -24.62 6.74 19.88
C TRP A 4 -25.29 5.80 18.86
N ASN A 5 -24.66 4.66 18.56
CA ASN A 5 -25.10 3.70 17.54
C ASN A 5 -25.44 4.33 16.18
N THR A 6 -24.75 5.40 15.80
CA THR A 6 -25.04 6.13 14.57
C THR A 6 -24.25 5.52 13.40
N PRO A 7 -24.91 5.14 12.28
CA PRO A 7 -24.20 4.71 11.08
C PRO A 7 -23.43 5.90 10.49
N VAL A 8 -22.17 5.68 10.17
CA VAL A 8 -21.29 6.68 9.54
C VAL A 8 -20.86 6.15 8.19
N ILE A 9 -20.94 6.97 7.16
CA ILE A 9 -20.47 6.64 5.81
C ILE A 9 -19.33 7.59 5.46
N THR A 10 -18.20 7.07 5.00
CA THR A 10 -17.07 7.89 4.52
C THR A 10 -16.63 7.46 3.13
N ALA A 11 -16.38 8.45 2.27
CA ALA A 11 -16.04 8.22 0.87
C ALA A 11 -14.53 8.18 0.56
N GLY A 12 -13.67 8.55 1.53
CA GLY A 12 -12.25 8.81 1.24
C GLY A 12 -11.25 8.33 2.29
N ALA A 13 -11.68 7.77 3.41
CA ALA A 13 -10.74 7.24 4.39
C ALA A 13 -10.18 5.88 3.92
N THR A 14 -8.88 5.77 3.70
CA THR A 14 -8.20 4.53 3.26
C THR A 14 -7.24 3.95 4.30
N ALA A 15 -7.25 4.49 5.53
CA ALA A 15 -6.38 4.03 6.62
C ALA A 15 -6.57 2.53 6.93
N ILE A 16 -5.47 1.81 7.11
CA ILE A 16 -5.43 0.36 7.38
C ILE A 16 -6.12 -0.02 8.71
N ASP A 17 -6.04 0.86 9.72
CA ASP A 17 -6.69 0.70 11.02
C ASP A 17 -8.18 0.41 10.95
N PHE A 18 -8.87 0.92 9.93
CA PHE A 18 -10.27 0.61 9.76
C PHE A 18 -10.52 -0.86 9.47
N TYR A 19 -9.65 -1.50 8.69
CA TYR A 19 -9.74 -2.92 8.45
C TYR A 19 -9.47 -3.69 9.75
N LEU A 20 -8.36 -3.38 10.43
CA LEU A 20 -7.95 -4.04 11.67
C LEU A 20 -8.99 -3.91 12.79
N TYR A 21 -9.63 -2.75 12.90
CA TYR A 21 -10.56 -2.43 13.98
C TYR A 21 -12.01 -2.26 13.51
N LYS A 22 -12.39 -2.86 12.36
CA LYS A 22 -13.74 -2.75 11.77
C LYS A 22 -14.82 -3.16 12.77
N ASN A 23 -14.59 -4.25 13.49
CA ASN A 23 -15.57 -4.85 14.40
C ASN A 23 -15.52 -4.26 15.82
N THR A 24 -14.49 -3.49 16.15
CA THR A 24 -14.28 -2.94 17.50
C THR A 24 -14.52 -1.43 17.53
N THR A 25 -13.61 -0.65 16.95
CA THR A 25 -13.61 0.81 16.99
C THR A 25 -14.55 1.40 15.92
N TYR A 26 -14.64 0.75 14.76
CA TYR A 26 -15.30 1.27 13.57
C TYR A 26 -16.57 0.47 13.18
N SER A 27 -17.26 -0.11 14.16
CA SER A 27 -18.39 -1.03 13.91
C SER A 27 -19.53 -0.41 13.11
N THR A 28 -19.85 0.86 13.36
CA THR A 28 -20.90 1.59 12.64
C THR A 28 -20.42 2.35 11.40
N LEU A 29 -19.12 2.30 11.10
CA LEU A 29 -18.52 3.00 9.96
C LEU A 29 -18.52 2.09 8.72
N THR A 30 -19.10 2.58 7.65
CA THR A 30 -19.05 1.98 6.31
C THR A 30 -18.21 2.88 5.41
N ARG A 31 -17.29 2.28 4.65
CA ARG A 31 -16.49 3.00 3.66
C ARG A 31 -17.07 2.75 2.27
N VAL A 32 -17.23 3.81 1.50
CA VAL A 32 -17.71 3.76 0.12
C VAL A 32 -16.76 4.60 -0.71
N GLY A 33 -15.61 4.03 -1.07
CA GLY A 33 -14.55 4.74 -1.78
C GLY A 33 -13.97 3.91 -2.93
N PRO A 34 -13.30 4.56 -3.90
CA PRO A 34 -12.86 3.91 -5.14
C PRO A 34 -11.71 2.91 -4.94
N ALA A 35 -10.98 2.99 -3.82
CA ALA A 35 -9.79 2.17 -3.59
C ALA A 35 -10.05 1.05 -2.57
N ASN A 36 -10.29 -0.17 -3.05
CA ASN A 36 -10.22 -1.38 -2.22
C ASN A 36 -8.76 -1.82 -2.05
N LEU A 37 -8.01 -1.11 -1.19
CA LEU A 37 -6.60 -1.41 -0.94
C LEU A 37 -6.40 -2.81 -0.34
N GLN A 38 -7.34 -3.29 0.47
CA GLN A 38 -7.31 -4.63 1.04
C GLN A 38 -7.31 -5.71 -0.05
N GLY A 39 -8.25 -5.63 -1.00
CA GLY A 39 -8.28 -6.56 -2.13
C GLY A 39 -7.04 -6.47 -3.01
N CYS A 40 -6.43 -5.28 -3.12
CA CYS A 40 -5.14 -5.12 -3.80
C CYS A 40 -4.01 -5.87 -3.07
N MET A 41 -3.96 -5.79 -1.73
CA MET A 41 -2.97 -6.53 -0.94
C MET A 41 -3.14 -8.04 -1.09
N GLU A 42 -4.37 -8.55 -0.98
CA GLU A 42 -4.68 -9.97 -1.15
C GLU A 42 -4.27 -10.48 -2.54
N PHE A 43 -4.46 -9.67 -3.57
CA PHE A 43 -4.00 -9.98 -4.92
C PHE A 43 -2.47 -10.06 -5.02
N ILE A 44 -1.75 -9.08 -4.45
CA ILE A 44 -0.28 -9.08 -4.42
C ILE A 44 0.23 -10.30 -3.65
N GLU A 45 -0.34 -10.61 -2.49
CA GLU A 45 -0.02 -11.80 -1.72
C GLU A 45 -0.20 -13.08 -2.53
N ALA A 46 -1.31 -13.20 -3.27
CA ALA A 46 -1.57 -14.35 -4.11
C ALA A 46 -0.51 -14.52 -5.20
N ILE A 47 -0.06 -13.43 -5.84
CA ILE A 47 1.04 -13.45 -6.82
C ILE A 47 2.34 -13.92 -6.16
N LEU A 48 2.71 -13.31 -5.02
CA LEU A 48 3.95 -13.63 -4.32
C LEU A 48 3.96 -15.08 -3.85
N ALA A 49 2.83 -15.57 -3.33
CA ALA A 49 2.66 -16.96 -2.92
C ALA A 49 2.70 -17.92 -4.12
N HIS A 50 2.04 -17.59 -5.24
CA HIS A 50 2.04 -18.41 -6.44
C HIS A 50 3.46 -18.63 -6.99
N HIS A 51 4.25 -17.55 -7.05
CA HIS A 51 5.64 -17.61 -7.53
C HIS A 51 6.67 -17.94 -6.46
N GLN A 52 6.24 -18.19 -5.21
CA GLN A 52 7.13 -18.45 -4.06
C GLN A 52 8.16 -17.31 -3.83
N TRP A 53 7.80 -16.09 -4.20
CA TRP A 53 8.65 -14.91 -3.99
C TRP A 53 8.60 -14.48 -2.52
N ARG A 54 9.77 -14.48 -1.88
CA ARG A 54 9.93 -14.11 -0.46
C ARG A 54 10.51 -12.72 -0.26
N ARG A 55 10.92 -12.05 -1.33
CA ARG A 55 11.57 -10.75 -1.31
C ARG A 55 11.12 -9.95 -2.51
N PHE A 56 10.75 -8.68 -2.32
CA PHE A 56 10.50 -7.74 -3.41
C PHE A 56 10.89 -6.32 -2.99
N LYS A 57 11.16 -5.46 -3.98
CA LYS A 57 11.44 -4.04 -3.78
C LYS A 57 10.33 -3.22 -4.43
N ALA A 58 9.71 -2.32 -3.68
CA ALA A 58 8.71 -1.38 -4.19
C ALA A 58 9.38 -0.06 -4.58
N LEU A 59 9.22 0.30 -5.86
CA LEU A 59 9.66 1.56 -6.42
C LEU A 59 8.43 2.44 -6.62
N TYR A 60 8.39 3.62 -5.99
CA TYR A 60 7.24 4.51 -6.09
C TYR A 60 7.63 5.97 -6.13
N ASN A 61 6.86 6.78 -6.86
CA ASN A 61 6.95 8.23 -6.83
C ASN A 61 6.00 8.78 -5.74
N SER A 62 6.52 9.62 -4.84
CA SER A 62 5.75 10.13 -3.72
C SER A 62 4.74 11.24 -4.04
N VAL A 63 4.93 11.97 -5.14
CA VAL A 63 4.03 13.05 -5.55
C VAL A 63 2.82 12.47 -6.30
N GLY A 64 3.03 11.35 -6.98
CA GLY A 64 2.00 10.64 -7.76
C GLY A 64 1.93 11.13 -9.21
N GLN A 65 0.88 10.71 -9.91
CA GLN A 65 0.44 11.33 -11.16
C GLN A 65 -0.72 12.27 -10.79
N ASP A 66 -0.61 13.54 -11.15
CA ASP A 66 -1.55 14.60 -10.73
C ASP A 66 -3.01 14.33 -11.15
N ASP A 67 -3.23 13.45 -12.13
CA ASP A 67 -4.51 13.24 -12.78
C ASP A 67 -5.55 12.45 -11.96
N ASN A 68 -5.15 11.71 -10.92
CA ASN A 68 -6.07 10.81 -10.20
C ASN A 68 -6.26 11.15 -8.72
N LEU A 69 -5.21 11.03 -7.91
CA LEU A 69 -5.28 11.29 -6.47
C LEU A 69 -3.86 11.61 -5.98
N PHE A 70 -3.68 12.81 -5.44
CA PHE A 70 -2.38 13.27 -4.94
C PHE A 70 -1.79 12.27 -3.94
N ALA A 71 -0.50 11.94 -4.11
CA ALA A 71 0.23 11.01 -3.25
C ALA A 71 -0.37 9.59 -3.11
N PHE A 72 -1.20 9.14 -4.06
CA PHE A 72 -1.78 7.79 -3.99
C PHE A 72 -0.74 6.68 -3.94
N SER A 73 0.32 6.77 -4.74
CA SER A 73 1.41 5.78 -4.75
C SER A 73 2.14 5.71 -3.41
N HIS A 74 2.25 6.86 -2.71
CA HIS A 74 2.78 6.90 -1.36
C HIS A 74 1.86 6.15 -0.39
N LEU A 75 0.56 6.48 -0.41
CA LEU A 75 -0.44 5.85 0.43
C LEU A 75 -0.55 4.33 0.20
N LEU A 76 -0.51 3.88 -1.06
CA LEU A 76 -0.53 2.46 -1.42
C LEU A 76 0.73 1.76 -0.90
N THR A 77 1.90 2.39 -1.03
CA THR A 77 3.16 1.81 -0.57
C THR A 77 3.21 1.70 0.95
N GLU A 78 2.71 2.70 1.68
CA GLU A 78 2.58 2.63 3.14
C GLU A 78 1.63 1.51 3.57
N TYR A 79 0.47 1.39 2.90
CA TYR A 79 -0.48 0.31 3.17
C TYR A 79 0.16 -1.06 2.94
N LEU A 80 0.87 -1.22 1.82
CA LEU A 80 1.59 -2.44 1.46
C LEU A 80 2.69 -2.77 2.47
N HIS A 81 3.48 -1.79 2.88
CA HIS A 81 4.54 -1.97 3.85
C HIS A 81 4.00 -2.43 5.21
N TYR A 82 2.94 -1.78 5.69
CA TYR A 82 2.28 -2.19 6.92
C TYR A 82 1.72 -3.61 6.80
N HIS A 83 1.00 -3.89 5.71
CA HIS A 83 0.40 -5.20 5.47
C HIS A 83 1.45 -6.32 5.46
N MET A 84 2.54 -6.15 4.72
CA MET A 84 3.63 -7.12 4.66
C MET A 84 4.39 -7.26 5.99
N SER A 85 4.54 -6.17 6.74
CA SER A 85 5.29 -6.20 8.01
C SER A 85 4.50 -6.82 9.17
N TYR A 86 3.19 -6.58 9.23
CA TYR A 86 2.36 -6.97 10.38
C TYR A 86 1.41 -8.14 10.08
N VAL A 87 0.90 -8.26 8.85
CA VAL A 87 -0.09 -9.27 8.47
C VAL A 87 0.59 -10.46 7.78
N TYR A 88 1.60 -10.21 6.94
CA TYR A 88 2.31 -11.25 6.19
C TYR A 88 3.85 -11.20 6.32
N PRO A 89 4.41 -11.36 7.54
CA PRO A 89 5.84 -11.11 7.83
C PRO A 89 6.80 -12.13 7.18
N LYS A 90 6.30 -13.09 6.41
CA LYS A 90 7.11 -14.10 5.69
C LYS A 90 7.81 -13.52 4.46
N ILE A 91 7.46 -12.30 4.05
CA ILE A 91 8.02 -11.62 2.87
C ILE A 91 8.79 -10.39 3.31
N SER A 92 10.02 -10.27 2.84
CA SER A 92 10.84 -9.06 3.01
C SER A 92 10.49 -8.05 1.91
N MET A 93 10.10 -6.85 2.32
CA MET A 93 9.85 -5.73 1.41
C MET A 93 10.93 -4.66 1.62
N ASP A 94 11.55 -4.21 0.53
CA ASP A 94 12.39 -3.01 0.49
C ASP A 94 11.66 -1.89 -0.25
N ILE A 95 11.92 -0.63 0.09
CA ILE A 95 11.22 0.52 -0.46
C ILE A 95 12.22 1.54 -0.96
N TYR A 96 12.03 1.96 -2.21
CA TYR A 96 12.79 3.06 -2.78
C TYR A 96 11.82 4.11 -3.35
N LYS A 97 11.97 5.32 -2.83
CA LYS A 97 11.16 6.48 -3.20
C LYS A 97 11.87 7.26 -4.29
N LEU A 98 11.22 7.37 -5.44
CA LEU A 98 11.63 8.21 -6.55
C LEU A 98 11.32 9.68 -6.21
N ASP A 99 12.32 10.54 -6.35
CA ASP A 99 12.13 11.98 -6.20
C ASP A 99 11.83 12.60 -7.57
N SER A 100 10.56 12.91 -7.84
CA SER A 100 10.12 13.52 -9.09
C SER A 100 10.70 14.92 -9.38
N ARG A 101 11.39 15.55 -8.43
CA ARG A 101 12.09 16.83 -8.65
C ARG A 101 13.48 16.64 -9.25
N LEU A 102 14.05 15.45 -9.10
CA LEU A 102 15.26 15.02 -9.76
C LEU A 102 14.79 14.16 -10.93
N SER A 103 15.28 14.42 -12.14
CA SER A 103 14.97 13.59 -13.30
C SER A 103 15.69 12.25 -13.17
N ASP A 104 15.32 11.44 -12.17
CA ASP A 104 15.85 10.12 -11.97
C ASP A 104 15.39 9.27 -13.17
N ASP A 105 16.32 8.97 -14.07
CA ASP A 105 16.07 8.03 -15.16
C ASP A 105 15.73 6.68 -14.53
N ILE A 106 14.50 6.22 -14.77
CA ILE A 106 14.01 4.96 -14.22
C ILE A 106 14.87 3.77 -14.65
N GLY A 107 15.48 3.84 -15.83
CA GLY A 107 16.41 2.82 -16.32
C GLY A 107 17.66 2.72 -15.45
N ASP A 108 18.19 3.84 -14.98
CA ASP A 108 19.36 3.87 -14.11
C ASP A 108 19.02 3.47 -12.68
N VAL A 109 17.85 3.88 -12.17
CA VAL A 109 17.35 3.41 -10.87
C VAL A 109 17.18 1.90 -10.89
N LEU A 110 16.56 1.33 -11.92
CA LEU A 110 16.38 -0.12 -12.04
C LEU A 110 17.74 -0.86 -12.08
N LYS A 111 18.70 -0.37 -12.85
CA LYS A 111 20.05 -0.95 -12.90
C LYS A 111 20.73 -0.88 -11.53
N LYS A 112 20.65 0.24 -10.83
CA LYS A 112 21.32 0.42 -9.54
C LYS A 112 20.66 -0.40 -8.43
N GLU A 113 19.35 -0.32 -8.33
CA GLU A 113 18.58 -0.78 -7.17
C GLU A 113 18.08 -2.23 -7.28
N VAL A 114 17.93 -2.75 -8.51
CA VAL A 114 17.40 -4.10 -8.77
C VAL A 114 18.50 -5.05 -9.27
N SER A 115 19.46 -4.58 -10.07
CA SER A 115 20.46 -5.44 -10.70
C SER A 115 21.59 -5.93 -9.78
N THR A 116 21.81 -5.30 -8.62
CA THR A 116 23.02 -5.53 -7.81
C THR A 116 22.82 -6.48 -6.63
N GLY A 117 21.61 -7.02 -6.42
CA GLY A 117 21.24 -7.76 -5.20
C GLY A 117 20.73 -9.19 -5.38
N PHE A 118 20.75 -9.75 -6.59
CA PHE A 118 20.42 -11.16 -6.85
C PHE A 118 21.71 -11.96 -7.10
N SER A 119 22.46 -12.24 -6.04
CA SER A 119 23.50 -13.29 -6.01
C SER A 119 23.17 -14.31 -4.94
#